data_AF-A0A7X5N3T9-F1
#
_entry.id   AF-A0A7X5N3T9-F1
#
_cell.length_a   1.000
_cell.length_b   1.000
_cell.length_c   1.000
_cell.angle_alpha   90.00
_cell.angle_beta   90.00
_cell.angle_gamma   90.00
#
_symmetry.space_group_name_H-M   'P 1'
#
loop_
_entity.id
_entity.type
_entity.pdbx_description
1 polymer ?
#
loop_
_entity_poly.entity_id
_entity_poly.type
_entity_poly.pdbx_seq_one_letter_code
_entity_poly.pdbx_strand_id
1 'polypeptide(L)'
;AALPAALQDRRVEITGPTDPKMVINALNSGAKVFMADFEDSTAPTWRNLLAGQRTLAAAVRGDLSFDAPNGKHYALRPEAERAMLIVRPRGWHL
;
A
#
# COMPACT_ATOMS: atom_id res chain seq x y z
N ALA A 1 -15.29 11.17 18.26
CA ALA A 1 -15.74 9.82 17.84
C ALA A 1 -14.71 8.78 18.32
N ALA A 2 -15.12 7.53 18.54
CA ALA A 2 -14.19 6.46 18.95
C ALA A 2 -13.34 5.98 17.77
N LEU A 3 -12.10 5.57 18.04
CA LEU A 3 -11.19 5.04 17.00
C LEU A 3 -11.55 3.58 16.65
N PRO A 4 -11.55 3.20 15.36
CA PRO A 4 -11.66 1.80 14.96
C PRO A 4 -10.58 0.93 15.60
N ALA A 5 -10.92 -0.31 15.95
CA ALA A 5 -9.99 -1.26 16.58
C ALA A 5 -8.68 -1.43 15.77
N ALA A 6 -8.81 -1.46 14.44
CA ALA A 6 -7.71 -1.56 13.50
C ALA A 6 -6.66 -0.42 13.59
N LEU A 7 -7.00 0.71 14.19
CA LEU A 7 -6.14 1.89 14.29
C LEU A 7 -5.69 2.19 15.73
N GLN A 8 -6.00 1.31 16.69
CA GLN A 8 -5.62 1.50 18.09
C GLN A 8 -4.14 1.20 18.35
N ASP A 9 -3.54 0.26 17.60
CA ASP A 9 -2.11 -0.06 17.66
C ASP A 9 -1.42 0.38 16.36
N ARG A 10 -0.65 1.47 16.46
CA ARG A 10 0.09 2.09 15.34
C ARG A 10 1.58 2.26 15.67
N ARG A 11 2.13 1.34 16.49
CA ARG A 11 3.50 1.46 17.02
C ARG A 11 4.59 1.62 15.95
N VAL A 12 4.36 1.09 14.75
CA VAL A 12 5.23 1.22 13.58
C VAL A 12 4.37 1.35 12.33
N GLU A 13 4.66 2.34 11.52
CA GLU A 13 4.04 2.57 10.21
C GLU A 13 5.13 2.62 9.14
N ILE A 14 4.90 1.95 8.03
CA ILE A 14 5.77 2.02 6.86
C ILE A 14 5.12 2.90 5.80
N THR A 15 5.92 3.67 5.07
CA THR A 15 5.46 4.54 4.00
C THR A 15 6.06 4.08 2.67
N GLY A 16 5.35 4.25 1.57
CA GLY A 16 5.90 3.90 0.26
C GLY A 16 4.97 4.18 -0.91
N PRO A 17 5.53 4.14 -2.12
CA PRO A 17 4.79 4.39 -3.35
C PRO A 17 3.77 3.28 -3.62
N THR A 18 2.90 3.51 -4.60
CA THR A 18 1.78 2.62 -4.93
C THR A 18 2.10 1.61 -6.04
N ASP A 19 3.37 1.31 -6.33
CA ASP A 19 3.70 0.25 -7.29
C ASP A 19 3.43 -1.16 -6.71
N PRO A 20 3.05 -2.15 -7.54
CA PRO A 20 2.62 -3.47 -7.07
C PRO A 20 3.59 -4.16 -6.11
N LYS A 21 4.88 -4.15 -6.46
CA LYS A 21 5.92 -4.82 -5.66
C LYS A 21 6.07 -4.16 -4.30
N MET A 22 6.12 -2.82 -4.27
CA MET A 22 6.28 -2.08 -3.02
C MET A 22 5.05 -2.19 -2.13
N VAL A 23 3.84 -2.14 -2.69
CA VAL A 23 2.60 -2.34 -1.92
C VAL A 23 2.58 -3.73 -1.26
N ILE A 24 2.93 -4.79 -1.99
CA ILE A 24 3.01 -6.15 -1.42
C ILE A 24 4.04 -6.22 -0.29
N ASN A 25 5.25 -5.69 -0.51
CA ASN A 25 6.30 -5.71 0.50
C ASN A 25 5.92 -4.91 1.75
N ALA A 26 5.30 -3.74 1.58
CA ALA A 26 4.88 -2.89 2.68
C ALA A 26 3.76 -3.53 3.51
N LEU A 27 2.74 -4.10 2.85
CA LEU A 27 1.67 -4.83 3.53
C LEU A 27 2.20 -6.07 4.27
N ASN A 28 3.19 -6.76 3.71
CA ASN A 28 3.80 -7.96 4.30
C ASN A 28 4.95 -7.65 5.30
N SER A 29 5.23 -6.38 5.60
CA SER A 29 6.42 -5.97 6.34
C SER A 29 6.40 -6.28 7.85
N GLY A 30 5.23 -6.54 8.42
CA GLY A 30 5.02 -6.64 9.86
C GLY A 30 4.79 -5.30 10.56
N ALA A 31 4.81 -4.17 9.83
CA ALA A 31 4.32 -2.90 10.33
C ALA A 31 2.82 -2.98 10.67
N LYS A 32 2.34 -2.12 11.56
CA LYS A 32 0.90 -2.06 11.89
C LYS A 32 0.10 -1.34 10.83
N VAL A 33 0.72 -0.35 10.18
CA VAL A 33 0.10 0.45 9.13
C VAL A 33 1.06 0.57 7.95
N PHE A 34 0.50 0.52 6.75
CA PHE A 34 1.16 0.96 5.53
C PHE A 34 0.44 2.20 4.99
N MET A 35 1.15 3.32 4.91
CA MET A 35 0.69 4.52 4.22
C MET A 35 1.11 4.46 2.75
N ALA A 36 0.16 4.09 1.90
CA ALA A 36 0.29 4.11 0.44
C ALA A 36 0.21 5.54 -0.08
N ASP A 37 1.24 5.97 -0.80
CA ASP A 37 1.49 7.38 -1.02
C ASP A 37 1.35 7.80 -2.50
N PHE A 38 0.38 8.67 -2.77
CA PHE A 38 0.21 9.35 -4.07
C PHE A 38 0.82 10.76 -4.10
N GLU A 39 1.49 11.18 -3.03
CA GLU A 39 2.10 12.50 -2.86
C GLU A 39 3.63 12.43 -3.02
N ASP A 40 4.43 12.77 -2.00
CA ASP A 40 5.84 13.13 -2.17
C ASP A 40 6.73 11.97 -2.68
N SER A 41 6.36 10.71 -2.42
CA SER A 41 7.14 9.56 -2.91
C SER A 41 6.71 9.04 -4.29
N THR A 42 5.68 9.64 -4.90
CA THR A 42 5.15 9.23 -6.20
C THR A 42 5.16 10.38 -7.19
N ALA A 43 5.99 10.30 -8.24
CA ALA A 43 5.88 11.20 -9.38
C ALA A 43 4.47 11.10 -9.99
N PRO A 44 3.66 12.19 -10.03
CA PRO A 44 2.22 12.11 -10.25
C PRO A 44 1.86 12.05 -11.75
N THR A 45 2.55 11.21 -12.51
CA THR A 45 2.17 10.95 -13.90
C THR A 45 0.82 10.24 -13.93
N TRP A 46 0.02 10.48 -14.98
CA TRP A 46 -1.28 9.81 -15.17
C TRP A 46 -1.17 8.29 -15.06
N ARG A 47 -0.12 7.71 -15.64
CA ARG A 47 0.17 6.28 -15.59
C ARG A 47 0.36 5.80 -14.15
N ASN A 48 1.14 6.53 -13.34
CA ASN A 48 1.42 6.16 -11.96
C ASN A 48 0.16 6.26 -11.10
N LEU A 49 -0.62 7.34 -11.24
CA LEU A 49 -1.84 7.53 -10.46
C LEU A 49 -2.87 6.43 -10.74
N LEU A 50 -3.15 6.15 -12.02
CA LEU A 50 -4.09 5.08 -12.38
C LEU A 50 -3.58 3.69 -12.01
N ALA A 51 -2.30 3.40 -12.25
CA ALA A 51 -1.72 2.11 -11.87
C ALA A 51 -1.79 1.90 -10.36
N GLY A 52 -1.47 2.94 -9.58
CA GLY A 52 -1.55 2.90 -8.12
C GLY A 52 -2.97 2.61 -7.62
N GLN A 53 -3.99 3.27 -8.18
CA GLN A 53 -5.38 2.99 -7.82
C GLN A 53 -5.77 1.51 -8.12
N ARG A 54 -5.34 0.97 -9.27
CA ARG A 54 -5.57 -0.44 -9.60
C ARG A 54 -4.85 -1.38 -8.64
N THR A 55 -3.62 -1.05 -8.25
CA THR A 55 -2.82 -1.79 -7.29
C THR A 55 -3.49 -1.81 -5.91
N LEU A 56 -3.94 -0.67 -5.40
CA LEU A 56 -4.60 -0.60 -4.10
C LEU A 56 -5.96 -1.31 -4.12
N ALA A 57 -6.72 -1.20 -5.21
CA ALA A 57 -7.97 -1.93 -5.36
C ALA A 57 -7.75 -3.46 -5.32
N ALA A 58 -6.69 -3.95 -5.97
CA ALA A 58 -6.29 -5.36 -5.90
C ALA A 58 -5.81 -5.76 -4.50
N ALA A 59 -5.07 -4.87 -3.83
CA ALA A 59 -4.61 -5.11 -2.46
C ALA A 59 -5.77 -5.29 -1.48
N VAL A 60 -6.79 -4.43 -1.57
CA VAL A 60 -8.00 -4.50 -0.75
C VAL A 60 -8.82 -5.76 -1.05
N ARG A 61 -8.92 -6.18 -2.32
CA ARG A 61 -9.55 -7.46 -2.68
C ARG A 61 -8.75 -8.69 -2.26
N GLY A 62 -7.47 -8.50 -1.91
CA GLY A 62 -6.57 -9.59 -1.55
C GLY A 62 -6.02 -10.39 -2.73
N ASP A 63 -6.17 -9.89 -3.96
CA ASP A 63 -5.78 -10.58 -5.20
C ASP A 63 -4.51 -9.99 -5.86
N LEU A 64 -3.84 -9.04 -5.19
CA LEU A 64 -2.62 -8.44 -5.70
C LEU A 64 -1.44 -9.42 -5.72
N SER A 65 -0.90 -9.65 -6.92
CA SER A 65 0.36 -10.36 -7.15
C SER A 65 1.26 -9.58 -8.12
N PHE A 66 2.55 -9.90 -8.12
CA PHE A 66 3.54 -9.30 -9.01
C PHE A 66 4.67 -10.29 -9.33
N ASP A 67 4.90 -10.51 -10.62
CA ASP A 67 6.05 -11.26 -11.10
C ASP A 67 7.17 -10.30 -11.51
N ALA A 68 8.29 -10.38 -10.82
CA ALA A 68 9.45 -9.55 -11.12
C ALA A 68 10.22 -10.10 -12.35
N PRO A 69 10.92 -9.24 -13.12
CA PRO A 69 11.69 -9.68 -14.29
C PRO A 69 12.78 -10.72 -13.99
N ASN A 70 13.21 -10.82 -12.73
CA ASN A 70 14.17 -11.81 -12.27
C ASN A 70 13.53 -13.17 -11.92
N GLY A 71 12.25 -13.38 -12.26
CA GLY A 71 11.50 -14.62 -12.00
C GLY A 71 10.95 -14.74 -10.57
N LYS A 72 11.13 -13.75 -9.70
CA LYS A 72 10.59 -13.79 -8.34
C LYS A 72 9.12 -13.38 -8.31
N HIS A 73 8.29 -14.27 -7.77
CA HIS A 73 6.88 -14.00 -7.50
C HIS A 73 6.67 -13.31 -6.15
N TYR A 74 5.78 -12.32 -6.11
CA TYR A 74 5.35 -11.63 -4.91
C TYR A 74 3.83 -11.71 -4.82
N ALA A 75 3.31 -12.05 -3.65
CA ALA A 75 1.88 -12.07 -3.36
C ALA A 75 1.63 -11.62 -1.91
N LEU A 76 0.39 -11.24 -1.63
CA LEU A 76 -0.02 -10.88 -0.28
C LEU A 76 -0.05 -12.11 0.65
N ARG A 77 0.39 -11.93 1.89
CA ARG A 77 0.19 -12.90 2.98
C ARG A 77 -1.29 -13.03 3.36
N PRO A 78 -1.72 -13.95 4.24
CA PRO A 78 -3.08 -13.93 4.79
C PRO A 78 -3.44 -12.56 5.38
N GLU A 79 -4.71 -12.15 5.29
CA GLU A 79 -5.15 -10.80 5.69
C GLU A 79 -4.78 -10.43 7.13
N ALA A 80 -4.89 -11.37 8.06
CA ALA A 80 -4.55 -11.18 9.47
C ALA A 80 -3.07 -10.83 9.73
N GLU A 81 -2.19 -11.08 8.76
CA GLU A 81 -0.75 -10.77 8.85
C GLU A 81 -0.35 -9.48 8.14
N ARG A 82 -1.30 -8.82 7.45
CA ARG A 82 -1.03 -7.61 6.66
C ARG A 82 -1.11 -6.36 7.53
N ALA A 83 -0.30 -5.37 7.20
CA ALA A 83 -0.45 -4.02 7.73
C ALA A 83 -1.80 -3.40 7.31
N MET A 84 -2.38 -2.56 8.17
CA MET A 84 -3.58 -1.76 7.84
C MET A 84 -3.24 -0.73 6.76
N LEU A 85 -3.98 -0.71 5.66
CA LEU A 85 -3.77 0.23 4.56
C LEU A 85 -4.36 1.61 4.91
N ILE A 86 -3.54 2.65 4.77
CA ILE A 86 -3.97 4.06 4.75
C ILE A 86 -3.47 4.69 3.46
N VAL A 87 -4.24 5.61 2.88
CA VAL A 87 -3.87 6.29 1.64
C VAL A 87 -3.56 7.76 1.92
N ARG A 88 -2.40 8.23 1.44
CA ARG A 88 -2.04 9.64 1.41
C ARG A 88 -2.30 10.21 0.01
N PRO A 89 -3.32 11.07 -0.17
CA PRO A 89 -3.53 11.77 -1.43
C PRO A 89 -2.55 12.94 -1.58
N ARG A 90 -2.48 13.52 -2.78
CA ARG A 90 -1.77 14.79 -3.03
C ARG A 90 -2.34 15.92 -2.17
N GLY A 91 -1.47 16.85 -1.79
CA GLY A 91 -1.87 18.07 -1.11
C GLY A 91 -2.71 19.00 -1.99
N TRP A 92 -3.40 19.96 -1.36
CA TRP A 92 -4.37 20.86 -2.02
C TRP A 92 -3.83 21.77 -3.12
N HIS A 93 -2.51 21.94 -3.22
CA HIS A 93 -1.87 22.85 -4.18
C HIS A 93 -1.49 22.15 -5.50
N LEU A 94 -1.73 20.84 -5.61
CA LEU A 94 -1.43 19.99 -6.78
C LEU A 94 -2.69 19.54 -7.53
#